data_AF-A0A286ILL7-F1
#
_entry.id   AF-A0A286ILL7-F1
#
_cell.length_a   1.000
_cell.length_b   1.000
_cell.length_c   1.000
_cell.angle_alpha   90.00
_cell.angle_beta   90.00
_cell.angle_gamma   90.00
#
_symmetry.space_group_name_H-M   'P 1'
#
loop_
_entity.id
_entity.type
_entity.pdbx_description
1 polymer ?
#
loop_
_entity_poly.entity_id
_entity_poly.type
_entity_poly.pdbx_seq_one_letter_code
_entity_poly.pdbx_strand_id
1 'polypeptide(L)'
;MLKEERQKLILDRLNSSKKVNFGELEKILNVSYDSIRRDVIELEDKGLLKKVHGGIVANSYYKGISESAGKFQGSDELGIIVKKAIKLFENNQLVLMDGGSTNFHIASQLPKNISTTIITNSPPLAVALNQHSNLEVILLGGQYFKKYQISLGTAVMDQLNNFKPDLYFMGVNGIHIDNGLTVRNYEETMQKKKMMSISKNVVACTIEEKINHSENFKICNVDEIDVLVTNLSAKHKLLSDFESLTLSII
;
A
#
# COMPACT_ATOMS: atom_id res chain seq x y z
N MET A 1 -20.94 13.26 -24.32
CA MET A 1 -19.67 13.11 -23.58
C MET A 1 -18.99 11.83 -24.02
N LEU A 2 -17.71 11.90 -24.38
CA LEU A 2 -16.94 10.71 -24.76
C LEU A 2 -16.70 9.81 -23.53
N LYS A 3 -16.45 8.53 -23.77
CA LYS A 3 -16.24 7.55 -22.71
C LYS A 3 -15.02 7.89 -21.83
N GLU A 4 -13.90 8.27 -22.44
CA GLU A 4 -12.67 8.60 -21.73
C GLU A 4 -12.83 9.84 -20.84
N GLU A 5 -13.50 10.87 -21.34
CA GLU A 5 -13.84 12.08 -20.56
C GLU A 5 -14.73 11.73 -19.36
N ARG A 6 -15.72 10.87 -19.57
CA ARG A 6 -16.62 10.40 -18.52
C ARG A 6 -15.87 9.62 -17.44
N GLN A 7 -15.03 8.68 -17.84
CA GLN A 7 -14.20 7.89 -16.93
C GLN A 7 -13.24 8.79 -16.13
N LYS A 8 -12.61 9.78 -16.77
CA LYS A 8 -11.76 10.76 -16.10
C LYS A 8 -12.54 11.55 -15.04
N LEU A 9 -13.72 12.04 -15.38
CA LEU A 9 -14.53 12.82 -14.44
C LEU A 9 -15.04 12.00 -13.25
N ILE A 10 -15.37 10.71 -13.46
CA ILE A 10 -15.68 9.77 -12.39
C ILE A 10 -14.51 9.66 -11.40
N LEU A 11 -13.30 9.48 -11.91
CA LEU A 11 -12.09 9.36 -11.08
C LEU A 11 -11.73 10.67 -10.38
N ASP A 12 -11.87 11.81 -11.05
CA ASP A 12 -11.60 13.13 -10.46
C ASP A 12 -12.59 13.41 -9.32
N ARG A 13 -13.88 13.09 -9.51
CA ARG A 13 -14.88 13.21 -8.44
C ARG A 13 -14.56 12.30 -7.27
N LEU A 14 -14.18 11.06 -7.55
CA LEU A 14 -13.80 10.08 -6.55
C LEU A 14 -12.57 10.50 -5.74
N ASN A 15 -11.57 11.10 -6.38
CA ASN A 15 -10.39 11.65 -5.70
C ASN A 15 -10.76 12.78 -4.74
N SER A 16 -11.76 13.61 -5.08
CA SER A 16 -12.17 14.74 -4.23
C SER A 16 -13.03 14.36 -3.03
N SER A 17 -13.78 13.25 -3.08
CA SER A 17 -14.80 12.93 -2.07
C SER A 17 -14.61 11.59 -1.37
N LYS A 18 -13.59 10.80 -1.76
CA LYS A 18 -13.26 9.43 -1.30
C LYS A 18 -14.36 8.37 -1.54
N LYS A 19 -15.63 8.76 -1.61
CA LYS A 19 -16.81 7.97 -1.94
C LYS A 19 -17.78 8.82 -2.77
N VAL A 20 -18.39 8.22 -3.79
CA VAL A 20 -19.36 8.89 -4.66
C VAL A 20 -20.51 7.92 -4.92
N ASN A 21 -21.76 8.37 -4.75
CA ASN A 21 -22.92 7.53 -5.05
C ASN A 21 -23.30 7.62 -6.53
N PHE A 22 -24.03 6.64 -7.05
CA PHE A 22 -24.40 6.62 -8.47
C PHE A 22 -25.33 7.76 -8.86
N GLY A 23 -26.26 8.17 -7.99
CA GLY A 23 -27.18 9.28 -8.28
C GLY A 23 -26.47 10.63 -8.43
N GLU A 24 -25.35 10.81 -7.73
CA GLU A 24 -24.47 11.96 -7.89
C GLU A 24 -23.73 11.92 -9.22
N LEU A 25 -23.23 10.75 -9.62
CA LEU A 25 -22.60 10.57 -10.94
C LEU A 25 -23.60 10.82 -12.08
N GLU A 26 -24.86 10.38 -11.96
CA GLU A 26 -25.91 10.67 -12.95
C GLU A 26 -26.12 12.17 -13.14
N LYS A 27 -26.15 12.93 -12.04
CA LYS A 27 -26.30 14.40 -12.09
C LYS A 27 -25.09 15.10 -12.70
N ILE A 28 -23.88 14.69 -12.31
CA ILE A 28 -22.64 15.33 -12.77
C ILE A 28 -22.38 15.03 -14.25
N LEU A 29 -22.60 13.78 -14.66
CA LEU A 29 -22.26 13.31 -16.00
C LEU A 29 -23.39 13.49 -17.01
N ASN A 30 -24.62 13.70 -16.52
CA ASN A 30 -25.84 13.77 -17.31
C ASN A 30 -25.99 12.57 -18.26
N VAL A 31 -25.79 11.36 -17.74
CA VAL A 31 -25.94 10.09 -18.48
C VAL A 31 -26.76 9.10 -17.66
N SER A 32 -27.25 8.05 -18.33
CA SER A 32 -28.01 6.98 -17.67
C SER A 32 -27.16 6.15 -16.70
N TYR A 33 -27.83 5.59 -15.68
CA TYR A 33 -27.27 4.61 -14.78
C TYR A 33 -26.51 3.47 -15.48
N ASP A 34 -27.04 2.93 -16.59
CA ASP A 34 -26.37 1.81 -17.29
C ASP A 34 -25.03 2.24 -17.90
N SER A 35 -24.92 3.48 -18.38
CA SER A 35 -23.65 4.03 -18.90
C SER A 35 -22.61 4.15 -17.79
N ILE A 36 -23.02 4.67 -16.63
CA ILE A 36 -22.15 4.78 -15.43
C ILE A 36 -21.74 3.38 -14.96
N ARG A 37 -22.68 2.43 -14.92
CA ARG A 37 -22.42 1.06 -14.48
C ARG A 37 -21.35 0.40 -15.34
N ARG A 38 -21.41 0.55 -16.67
CA ARG A 38 -20.39 -0.01 -17.59
C ARG A 38 -19.02 0.60 -17.36
N ASP A 39 -18.93 1.92 -17.24
CA ASP A 39 -17.65 2.57 -16.98
C ASP A 39 -17.07 2.22 -15.62
N VAL A 40 -17.92 2.13 -14.60
CA VAL A 40 -17.51 1.74 -13.25
C VAL A 40 -16.99 0.32 -13.23
N ILE A 41 -17.62 -0.63 -13.95
CA ILE A 41 -17.10 -2.00 -14.09
C ILE A 41 -15.71 -1.98 -14.74
N GLU A 42 -15.53 -1.25 -15.85
CA GLU A 42 -14.22 -1.19 -16.51
C GLU A 42 -13.14 -0.51 -15.65
N LEU A 43 -13.50 0.55 -14.94
CA LEU A 43 -12.59 1.24 -14.02
C LEU A 43 -12.26 0.35 -12.81
N GLU A 44 -13.21 -0.46 -12.33
CA GLU A 44 -13.01 -1.46 -11.28
C GLU A 44 -12.11 -2.61 -11.75
N ASP A 45 -12.30 -3.12 -12.97
CA ASP A 45 -11.45 -4.15 -13.58
C ASP A 45 -10.00 -3.67 -13.75
N LYS A 46 -9.83 -2.38 -14.06
CA LYS A 46 -8.53 -1.69 -14.08
C LYS A 46 -7.99 -1.39 -12.67
N GLY A 47 -8.79 -1.59 -11.62
CA GLY A 47 -8.40 -1.31 -10.24
C GLY A 47 -8.48 0.17 -9.83
N LEU A 48 -9.03 1.05 -10.64
CA LEU A 48 -9.01 2.50 -10.37
C LEU A 48 -10.03 2.94 -9.30
N LEU A 49 -11.10 2.16 -9.14
CA LEU A 49 -12.16 2.36 -8.14
C LEU A 49 -12.65 1.00 -7.63
N LYS A 50 -13.40 0.99 -6.51
CA LYS A 50 -14.12 -0.20 -6.03
C LYS A 50 -15.60 0.13 -5.99
N LYS A 51 -16.43 -0.74 -6.55
CA LYS A 51 -17.88 -0.63 -6.48
C LYS A 51 -18.38 -1.09 -5.12
N VAL A 52 -19.29 -0.33 -4.54
CA VAL A 52 -19.99 -0.66 -3.30
C VAL A 52 -21.50 -0.56 -3.53
N HIS A 53 -22.29 -0.95 -2.53
CA HIS A 53 -23.74 -0.80 -2.63
C HIS A 53 -24.10 0.69 -2.82
N GLY A 54 -24.76 1.01 -3.94
CA GLY A 54 -25.21 2.36 -4.27
C GLY A 54 -24.15 3.35 -4.76
N GLY A 55 -22.90 2.93 -4.99
CA GLY A 55 -21.86 3.86 -5.45
C GLY A 55 -20.49 3.25 -5.68
N ILE A 56 -19.49 4.12 -5.63
CA ILE A 56 -18.08 3.82 -5.80
C ILE A 56 -17.27 4.44 -4.65
N VAL A 57 -16.19 3.77 -4.27
CA VAL A 57 -15.19 4.28 -3.34
C VAL A 57 -13.83 4.29 -4.01
N ALA A 58 -12.97 5.22 -3.60
CA ALA A 58 -11.60 5.28 -4.07
C ALA A 58 -10.95 3.91 -3.83
N ASN A 59 -10.38 3.31 -4.88
CA ASN A 59 -9.58 2.11 -4.72
C ASN A 59 -8.19 2.57 -4.25
N SER A 60 -8.06 2.86 -2.95
CA SER A 60 -6.78 3.17 -2.27
C SER A 60 -5.80 1.97 -2.25
N TYR A 61 -6.01 1.04 -3.16
CA TYR A 61 -5.89 -0.38 -2.98
C TYR A 61 -5.36 -1.08 -4.23
N TYR A 62 -5.42 -0.38 -5.38
CA TYR A 62 -4.99 -0.91 -6.67
C TYR A 62 -4.26 0.12 -7.54
N LYS A 63 -3.98 1.34 -7.02
CA LYS A 63 -3.10 2.25 -7.76
C LYS A 63 -1.77 1.52 -7.98
N GLY A 64 -1.51 1.15 -9.23
CA GLY A 64 -0.19 0.71 -9.63
C GLY A 64 0.82 1.79 -9.25
N ILE A 65 2.04 1.38 -8.94
CA ILE A 65 3.10 2.30 -8.55
C ILE A 65 3.29 3.38 -9.63
N SER A 66 3.13 3.01 -10.90
CA SER A 66 3.27 3.92 -12.05
C SER A 66 2.21 5.03 -12.12
N GLU A 67 0.96 4.80 -11.68
CA GLU A 67 -0.06 5.85 -11.66
C GLU A 67 0.03 6.72 -10.40
N SER A 68 0.65 6.18 -9.35
CA SER A 68 0.93 6.89 -8.09
C SER A 68 2.07 7.90 -8.23
N ALA A 69 3.03 7.63 -9.12
CA ALA A 69 4.22 8.45 -9.32
C ALA A 69 3.94 9.79 -10.03
N GLY A 70 2.93 9.85 -10.91
CA GLY A 70 2.67 11.03 -11.77
C GLY A 70 1.74 12.11 -11.20
N LYS A 71 1.09 11.87 -10.05
CA LYS A 71 0.09 12.78 -9.46
C LYS A 71 0.35 13.07 -7.99
N PHE A 72 1.59 13.40 -7.64
CA PHE A 72 1.90 13.90 -6.30
C PHE A 72 1.58 15.40 -6.20
N GLN A 73 0.29 15.72 -6.11
CA GLN A 73 -0.19 16.83 -5.29
C GLN A 73 -0.89 16.18 -4.10
N GLY A 74 -0.33 16.40 -2.91
CA GLY A 74 -0.54 15.58 -1.72
C GLY A 74 -1.99 15.23 -1.40
N SER A 75 -2.27 13.94 -1.22
CA SER A 75 -3.07 13.58 -0.06
C SER A 75 -2.17 13.78 1.16
N ASP A 76 -2.53 14.69 2.07
CA ASP A 76 -1.76 15.01 3.28
C ASP A 76 -1.35 13.75 4.08
N GLU A 77 -2.17 12.71 4.00
CA GLU A 77 -2.05 11.46 4.74
C GLU A 77 -0.75 10.70 4.42
N LEU A 78 -0.45 10.48 3.14
CA LEU A 78 0.72 9.70 2.75
C LEU A 78 2.03 10.47 3.01
N GLY A 79 2.00 11.80 2.88
CA GLY A 79 3.13 12.65 3.25
C GLY A 79 3.45 12.56 4.74
N ILE A 80 2.44 12.49 5.62
CA ILE A 80 2.62 12.28 7.05
C ILE A 80 3.24 10.89 7.31
N ILE A 81 2.72 9.84 6.69
CA ILE A 81 3.24 8.47 6.84
C ILE A 81 4.71 8.42 6.41
N VAL A 82 5.06 8.98 5.25
CA VAL A 82 6.45 9.01 4.78
C VAL A 82 7.35 9.72 5.79
N LYS A 83 6.97 10.93 6.24
CA LYS A 83 7.76 11.69 7.22
C LYS A 83 7.99 10.94 8.54
N LYS A 84 7.06 10.10 8.95
CA LYS A 84 7.18 9.25 10.14
C LYS A 84 8.05 8.02 9.87
N ALA A 85 7.76 7.30 8.78
CA ALA A 85 8.44 6.06 8.39
C ALA A 85 9.93 6.25 8.11
N ILE A 86 10.34 7.33 7.43
CA ILE A 86 11.77 7.57 7.11
C ILE A 86 12.65 7.74 8.35
N LYS A 87 12.06 8.07 9.51
CA LYS A 87 12.81 8.20 10.78
C LYS A 87 13.21 6.86 11.39
N LEU A 88 12.63 5.75 10.91
CA LEU A 88 12.94 4.41 11.37
C LEU A 88 14.18 3.81 10.67
N PHE A 89 14.63 4.44 9.58
CA PHE A 89 15.83 4.00 8.87
C PHE A 89 17.09 4.47 9.59
N GLU A 90 18.03 3.56 9.74
CA GLU A 90 19.38 3.85 10.24
C GLU A 90 20.42 3.41 9.21
N ASN A 91 21.61 4.01 9.29
CA ASN A 91 22.71 3.62 8.42
C ASN A 91 23.15 2.18 8.70
N ASN A 92 23.58 1.47 7.65
CA ASN A 92 24.06 0.10 7.63
C ASN A 92 23.01 -0.97 8.02
N GLN A 93 21.72 -0.62 8.04
CA GLN A 93 20.65 -1.61 8.19
C GLN A 93 20.47 -2.43 6.92
N LEU A 94 19.99 -3.67 7.09
CA LEU A 94 19.38 -4.44 6.01
C LEU A 94 17.86 -4.27 6.09
N VAL A 95 17.28 -3.51 5.16
CA VAL A 95 15.84 -3.19 5.16
C VAL A 95 15.12 -3.98 4.08
N LEU A 96 14.10 -4.73 4.46
CA LEU A 96 13.19 -5.39 3.54
C LEU A 96 11.98 -4.49 3.28
N MET A 97 11.62 -4.27 2.02
CA MET A 97 10.43 -3.53 1.62
C MET A 97 9.68 -4.31 0.55
N ASP A 98 8.45 -4.71 0.83
CA ASP A 98 7.61 -5.32 -0.21
C ASP A 98 6.95 -4.25 -1.11
N GLY A 99 6.21 -4.70 -2.12
CA GLY A 99 5.51 -3.81 -3.04
C GLY A 99 4.36 -3.00 -2.43
N GLY A 100 3.79 -2.12 -3.24
CA GLY A 100 2.69 -1.25 -2.86
C GLY A 100 3.07 0.23 -2.90
N SER A 101 2.04 1.08 -3.03
CA SER A 101 2.22 2.53 -3.19
C SER A 101 2.89 3.17 -1.98
N THR A 102 2.50 2.80 -0.76
CA THR A 102 3.07 3.37 0.46
C THR A 102 4.58 3.15 0.55
N ASN A 103 5.03 1.91 0.36
CA ASN A 103 6.45 1.57 0.37
C ASN A 103 7.22 2.24 -0.77
N PHE A 104 6.62 2.32 -1.97
CA PHE A 104 7.21 3.07 -3.08
C PHE A 104 7.41 4.55 -2.74
N HIS A 105 6.43 5.20 -2.10
CA HIS A 105 6.53 6.61 -1.72
C HIS A 105 7.56 6.84 -0.61
N ILE A 106 7.70 5.89 0.33
CA ILE A 106 8.76 5.91 1.35
C ILE A 106 10.12 5.83 0.66
N ALA A 107 10.33 4.79 -0.16
CA ALA A 107 11.57 4.57 -0.90
C ALA A 107 11.99 5.79 -1.75
N SER A 108 11.03 6.36 -2.50
CA SER A 108 11.27 7.53 -3.36
C SER A 108 11.70 8.79 -2.60
N GLN A 109 11.37 8.89 -1.30
CA GLN A 109 11.61 10.06 -0.46
C GLN A 109 12.64 9.79 0.64
N LEU A 110 13.36 8.66 0.60
CA LEU A 110 14.46 8.40 1.51
C LEU A 110 15.52 9.52 1.43
N PRO A 111 16.17 9.88 2.55
CA PRO A 111 17.25 10.86 2.55
C PRO A 111 18.36 10.46 1.57
N LYS A 112 18.90 11.42 0.80
CA LYS A 112 19.94 11.12 -0.21
C LYS A 112 21.26 10.61 0.38
N ASN A 113 21.51 10.90 1.64
CA ASN A 113 22.71 10.50 2.36
C ASN A 113 22.55 9.20 3.16
N ILE A 114 21.36 8.60 3.22
CA ILE A 114 21.16 7.33 3.93
C ILE A 114 21.97 6.23 3.24
N SER A 115 22.67 5.42 4.03
CA SER A 115 23.44 4.28 3.54
C SER A 115 22.88 3.01 4.14
N THR A 116 22.21 2.18 3.35
CA THR A 116 21.55 0.94 3.78
C THR A 116 21.43 0.00 2.58
N THR A 117 21.24 -1.29 2.84
CA THR A 117 20.89 -2.26 1.79
C THR A 117 19.38 -2.47 1.82
N ILE A 118 18.70 -2.23 0.70
CA ILE A 118 17.27 -2.44 0.55
C ILE A 118 17.01 -3.70 -0.27
N ILE A 119 16.35 -4.68 0.35
CA ILE A 119 15.80 -5.84 -0.33
C ILE A 119 14.36 -5.54 -0.71
N THR A 120 13.96 -5.80 -1.96
CA THR A 120 12.56 -5.64 -2.37
C THR A 120 12.15 -6.68 -3.40
N ASN A 121 10.88 -7.08 -3.39
CA ASN A 121 10.30 -7.87 -4.49
C ASN A 121 9.59 -6.99 -5.53
N SER A 122 9.71 -5.65 -5.45
CA SER A 122 9.00 -4.70 -6.30
C SER A 122 9.96 -4.03 -7.29
N PRO A 123 9.95 -4.40 -8.58
CA PRO A 123 10.77 -3.72 -9.59
C PRO A 123 10.57 -2.20 -9.65
N PRO A 124 9.33 -1.64 -9.57
CA PRO A 124 9.17 -0.19 -9.53
C PRO A 124 9.81 0.48 -8.31
N LEU A 125 9.78 -0.16 -7.14
CA LEU A 125 10.46 0.34 -5.95
C LEU A 125 11.97 0.33 -6.14
N ALA A 126 12.53 -0.76 -6.65
CA ALA A 126 13.95 -0.85 -6.95
C ALA A 126 14.41 0.27 -7.90
N VAL A 127 13.65 0.55 -8.96
CA VAL A 127 13.96 1.63 -9.91
C VAL A 127 13.89 3.02 -9.26
N ALA A 128 12.96 3.27 -8.33
CA ALA A 128 12.87 4.56 -7.64
C ALA A 128 14.10 4.87 -6.78
N LEU A 129 14.80 3.83 -6.30
CA LEU A 129 16.02 3.95 -5.50
C LEU A 129 17.28 4.26 -6.32
N ASN A 130 17.22 4.21 -7.67
CA ASN A 130 18.37 4.53 -8.53
C ASN A 130 18.97 5.92 -8.27
N GLN A 131 18.17 6.84 -7.72
CA GLN A 131 18.60 8.21 -7.42
C GLN A 131 19.31 8.34 -6.07
N HIS A 132 19.60 7.23 -5.38
CA HIS A 132 20.20 7.21 -4.04
C HIS A 132 21.51 6.43 -4.08
N SER A 133 22.62 7.15 -4.31
CA SER A 133 23.94 6.57 -4.59
C SER A 133 24.53 5.71 -3.47
N ASN A 134 24.10 5.93 -2.23
CA ASN A 134 24.64 5.25 -1.04
C ASN A 134 23.86 3.99 -0.67
N LEU A 135 22.85 3.63 -1.47
CA LEU A 135 22.02 2.45 -1.27
C LEU A 135 22.51 1.30 -2.12
N GLU A 136 22.59 0.13 -1.51
CA GLU A 136 22.61 -1.13 -2.24
C GLU A 136 21.17 -1.62 -2.39
N VAL A 137 20.80 -2.10 -3.57
CA VAL A 137 19.44 -2.58 -3.85
C VAL A 137 19.48 -4.01 -4.33
N ILE A 138 18.83 -4.90 -3.58
CA ILE A 138 18.66 -6.32 -3.92
C ILE A 138 17.21 -6.54 -4.37
N LEU A 139 17.02 -6.78 -5.67
CA LEU A 139 15.71 -7.10 -6.24
C LEU A 139 15.49 -8.62 -6.24
N LEU A 140 14.48 -9.09 -5.50
CA LEU A 140 14.10 -10.49 -5.45
C LEU A 140 13.46 -10.91 -6.78
N GLY A 141 14.05 -11.94 -7.41
CA GLY A 141 13.59 -12.48 -8.70
C GLY A 141 12.53 -13.57 -8.56
N GLY A 142 11.57 -13.63 -9.49
CA GLY A 142 10.50 -14.63 -9.48
C GLY A 142 9.49 -14.39 -10.61
N GLN A 143 8.29 -14.97 -10.47
CA GLN A 143 7.20 -14.69 -11.41
C GLN A 143 6.70 -13.26 -11.19
N TYR A 144 6.76 -12.43 -12.23
CA TYR A 144 6.28 -11.06 -12.14
C TYR A 144 4.75 -11.00 -12.17
N PHE A 145 4.16 -10.70 -11.02
CA PHE A 145 2.73 -10.48 -10.86
C PHE A 145 2.35 -9.04 -11.23
N LYS A 146 2.02 -8.85 -12.51
CA LYS A 146 1.75 -7.54 -13.13
C LYS A 146 0.76 -6.67 -12.35
N LYS A 147 -0.28 -7.28 -11.77
CA LYS A 147 -1.35 -6.58 -11.06
C LYS A 147 -0.85 -5.78 -9.85
N TYR A 148 0.12 -6.31 -9.11
CA TYR A 148 0.74 -5.60 -7.97
C TYR A 148 2.18 -5.15 -8.25
N GLN A 149 2.68 -5.42 -9.46
CA GLN A 149 4.03 -5.09 -9.89
C GLN A 149 5.10 -5.62 -8.93
N ILE A 150 4.94 -6.88 -8.53
CA ILE A 150 5.85 -7.58 -7.62
C ILE A 150 6.28 -8.93 -8.20
N SER A 151 7.45 -9.41 -7.80
CA SER A 151 7.86 -10.80 -7.95
C SER A 151 7.20 -11.67 -6.87
N LEU A 152 6.67 -12.81 -7.29
CA LEU A 152 6.12 -13.88 -6.45
C LEU A 152 6.74 -15.24 -6.83
N GLY A 153 6.30 -16.31 -6.17
CA GLY A 153 6.70 -17.69 -6.46
C GLY A 153 7.81 -18.23 -5.56
N THR A 154 8.06 -19.53 -5.69
CA THR A 154 9.03 -20.28 -4.86
C THR A 154 10.45 -19.72 -4.95
N ALA A 155 10.87 -19.23 -6.13
CA ALA A 155 12.19 -18.61 -6.30
C ALA A 155 12.40 -17.41 -5.35
N VAL A 156 11.35 -16.61 -5.08
CA VAL A 156 11.43 -15.51 -4.11
C VAL A 156 11.57 -16.06 -2.69
N MET A 157 10.79 -17.09 -2.36
CA MET A 157 10.83 -17.75 -1.04
C MET A 157 12.21 -18.36 -0.74
N ASP A 158 12.85 -18.97 -1.73
CA ASP A 158 14.18 -19.55 -1.60
C ASP A 158 15.25 -18.48 -1.40
N GLN A 159 15.18 -17.38 -2.14
CA GLN A 159 16.06 -16.22 -1.93
C GLN A 159 15.92 -15.65 -0.52
N LEU A 160 14.68 -15.52 -0.01
CA LEU A 160 14.40 -15.00 1.33
C LEU A 160 15.08 -15.78 2.45
N ASN A 161 15.42 -17.06 2.24
CA ASN A 161 16.16 -17.86 3.24
C ASN A 161 17.59 -17.38 3.49
N ASN A 162 18.15 -16.55 2.61
CA ASN A 162 19.53 -16.08 2.71
C ASN A 162 19.67 -14.73 3.42
N PHE A 163 18.57 -14.17 3.91
CA PHE A 163 18.55 -12.83 4.51
C PHE A 163 18.04 -12.87 5.94
N LYS A 164 18.48 -11.88 6.72
CA LYS A 164 17.97 -11.60 8.07
C LYS A 164 17.82 -10.08 8.22
N PRO A 165 16.74 -9.48 7.68
CA PRO A 165 16.57 -8.03 7.70
C PRO A 165 16.41 -7.49 9.13
N ASP A 166 17.01 -6.34 9.40
CA ASP A 166 16.84 -5.61 10.65
C ASP A 166 15.43 -5.01 10.77
N LEU A 167 14.88 -4.62 9.62
CA LEU A 167 13.61 -3.92 9.50
C LEU A 167 12.84 -4.41 8.27
N TYR A 168 11.54 -4.64 8.41
CA TYR A 168 10.66 -4.97 7.30
C TYR A 168 9.48 -4.00 7.22
N PHE A 169 9.40 -3.24 6.13
CA PHE A 169 8.22 -2.46 5.78
C PHE A 169 7.20 -3.33 5.04
N MET A 170 6.18 -3.77 5.76
CA MET A 170 5.09 -4.58 5.25
C MET A 170 3.97 -3.70 4.69
N GLY A 171 3.69 -3.84 3.40
CA GLY A 171 2.50 -3.27 2.77
C GLY A 171 1.25 -4.04 3.16
N VAL A 172 0.15 -3.34 3.48
CA VAL A 172 -1.13 -3.95 3.86
C VAL A 172 -2.31 -3.40 3.08
N ASN A 173 -3.38 -4.18 2.96
CA ASN A 173 -4.67 -3.76 2.42
C ASN A 173 -5.77 -3.64 3.49
N GLY A 174 -5.49 -3.94 4.75
CA GLY A 174 -6.44 -3.75 5.82
C GLY A 174 -5.80 -4.09 7.15
N ILE A 175 -6.16 -3.34 8.18
CA ILE A 175 -5.82 -3.64 9.56
C ILE A 175 -7.09 -3.58 10.40
N HIS A 176 -7.32 -4.62 11.18
CA HIS A 176 -8.46 -4.73 12.08
C HIS A 176 -8.01 -5.47 13.33
N ILE A 177 -8.47 -5.06 14.51
CA ILE A 177 -8.01 -5.62 15.78
C ILE A 177 -8.20 -7.15 15.85
N ASP A 178 -9.39 -7.64 15.49
CA ASP A 178 -9.68 -9.09 15.49
C ASP A 178 -9.12 -9.85 14.28
N ASN A 179 -9.22 -9.28 13.08
CA ASN A 179 -8.84 -9.98 11.85
C ASN A 179 -7.35 -9.82 11.49
N GLY A 180 -6.63 -8.94 12.16
CA GLY A 180 -5.21 -8.68 11.93
C GLY A 180 -4.91 -7.88 10.66
N LEU A 181 -3.68 -8.02 10.19
CA LEU A 181 -3.20 -7.43 8.95
C LEU A 181 -3.59 -8.33 7.78
N THR A 182 -4.25 -7.77 6.77
CA THR A 182 -4.87 -8.53 5.68
C THR A 182 -4.51 -7.99 4.30
N VAL A 183 -4.50 -8.89 3.32
CA VAL A 183 -4.26 -8.64 1.89
C VAL A 183 -5.25 -9.42 1.02
N ARG A 184 -5.23 -9.13 -0.28
CA ARG A 184 -6.19 -9.67 -1.26
C ARG A 184 -5.71 -10.90 -2.01
N ASN A 185 -4.42 -11.18 -1.97
CA ASN A 185 -3.83 -12.29 -2.70
C ASN A 185 -3.26 -13.31 -1.71
N TYR A 186 -3.61 -14.58 -1.94
CA TYR A 186 -3.19 -15.67 -1.08
C TYR A 186 -1.67 -15.91 -1.13
N GLU A 187 -1.07 -15.89 -2.32
CA GLU A 187 0.37 -16.10 -2.49
C GLU A 187 1.19 -14.97 -1.86
N GLU A 188 0.75 -13.73 -2.02
CA GLU A 188 1.31 -12.57 -1.33
C GLU A 188 1.27 -12.74 0.20
N THR A 189 0.20 -13.32 0.73
CA THR A 189 0.10 -13.61 2.17
C THR A 189 1.20 -14.56 2.63
N MET A 190 1.45 -15.64 1.87
CA MET A 190 2.49 -16.62 2.19
C MET A 190 3.89 -16.00 2.15
N GLN A 191 4.14 -15.14 1.15
CA GLN A 191 5.41 -14.45 1.04
C GLN A 191 5.61 -13.43 2.17
N LYS A 192 4.61 -12.61 2.48
CA LYS A 192 4.68 -11.63 3.57
C LYS A 192 4.87 -12.29 4.93
N LYS A 193 4.23 -13.45 5.18
CA LYS A 193 4.49 -14.27 6.37
C LYS A 193 5.95 -14.71 6.47
N LYS A 194 6.54 -15.15 5.36
CA LYS A 194 7.96 -15.51 5.32
C LYS A 194 8.86 -14.30 5.57
N MET A 195 8.59 -13.18 4.90
CA MET A 195 9.30 -11.92 5.08
C MET A 195 9.26 -11.48 6.55
N MET A 196 8.09 -11.53 7.18
CA MET A 196 7.91 -11.28 8.61
C MET A 196 8.76 -12.21 9.47
N SER A 197 8.72 -13.52 9.22
CA SER A 197 9.41 -14.53 10.05
C SER A 197 10.95 -14.43 10.05
N ILE A 198 11.55 -13.79 9.05
CA ILE A 198 13.01 -13.64 8.95
C ILE A 198 13.51 -12.28 9.42
N SER A 199 12.59 -11.35 9.70
CA SER A 199 12.91 -9.97 10.03
C SER A 199 12.93 -9.74 11.54
N LYS A 200 13.84 -8.90 12.00
CA LYS A 200 13.98 -8.57 13.42
C LYS A 200 12.87 -7.65 13.92
N ASN A 201 12.51 -6.63 13.13
CA ASN A 201 11.40 -5.73 13.42
C ASN A 201 10.49 -5.58 12.19
N VAL A 202 9.19 -5.51 12.41
CA VAL A 202 8.15 -5.44 11.40
C VAL A 202 7.38 -4.14 11.55
N VAL A 203 7.36 -3.35 10.49
CA VAL A 203 6.69 -2.07 10.39
C VAL A 203 5.55 -2.18 9.40
N ALA A 204 4.33 -1.86 9.83
CA ALA A 204 3.18 -1.73 8.95
C ALA A 204 2.84 -0.25 8.77
N CYS A 205 2.73 0.19 7.51
CA CYS A 205 2.33 1.55 7.18
C CYS A 205 0.89 1.56 6.64
N THR A 206 -0.01 2.32 7.26
CA THR A 206 -1.43 2.33 6.90
C THR A 206 -2.03 3.72 6.91
N ILE A 207 -2.99 3.95 6.00
CA ILE A 207 -3.82 5.16 6.00
C ILE A 207 -5.11 4.90 6.77
N GLU A 208 -5.76 5.97 7.22
CA GLU A 208 -7.02 5.91 7.97
C GLU A 208 -8.06 4.98 7.34
N GLU A 209 -8.26 5.01 6.02
CA GLU A 209 -9.31 4.21 5.36
C GLU A 209 -9.07 2.70 5.39
N LYS A 210 -7.86 2.27 5.77
CA LYS A 210 -7.50 0.86 5.92
C LYS A 210 -7.62 0.37 7.37
N ILE A 211 -7.86 1.27 8.33
CA ILE A 211 -8.08 0.94 9.74
C ILE A 211 -9.52 0.45 9.93
N ASN A 212 -9.70 -0.56 10.77
CA ASN A 212 -10.96 -1.29 10.96
C ASN A 212 -11.52 -1.89 9.66
N HIS A 213 -10.61 -2.22 8.73
CA HIS A 213 -10.94 -2.85 7.47
C HIS A 213 -10.19 -4.18 7.33
N SER A 214 -10.83 -5.16 6.70
CA SER A 214 -10.23 -6.48 6.46
C SER A 214 -10.42 -6.93 5.03
N GLU A 215 -9.42 -7.62 4.52
CA GLU A 215 -9.44 -8.33 3.24
C GLU A 215 -9.45 -9.85 3.46
N ASN A 216 -9.55 -10.60 2.36
CA ASN A 216 -9.84 -12.03 2.39
C ASN A 216 -8.73 -12.90 3.02
N PHE A 217 -7.49 -12.44 3.05
CA PHE A 217 -6.36 -13.25 3.50
C PHE A 217 -5.56 -12.57 4.62
N LYS A 218 -5.43 -13.26 5.76
CA LYS A 218 -4.72 -12.79 6.95
C LYS A 218 -3.23 -13.14 6.90
N ILE A 219 -2.40 -12.11 7.07
CA ILE A 219 -0.94 -12.23 7.22
C ILE A 219 -0.61 -12.59 8.67
N CYS A 220 -0.95 -11.72 9.61
CA CYS A 220 -0.65 -11.85 11.03
C CYS A 220 -1.68 -11.09 11.86
N ASN A 221 -1.71 -11.33 13.17
CA ASN A 221 -2.39 -10.50 14.15
C ASN A 221 -1.70 -9.13 14.28
N VAL A 222 -2.38 -8.18 14.91
CA VAL A 222 -1.86 -6.83 15.12
C VAL A 222 -0.72 -6.80 16.15
N ASP A 223 -0.74 -7.69 17.14
CA ASP A 223 0.29 -7.83 18.17
C ASP A 223 1.57 -8.52 17.69
N GLU A 224 1.60 -9.02 16.45
CA GLU A 224 2.77 -9.63 15.82
C GLU A 224 3.64 -8.63 15.04
N ILE A 225 3.29 -7.34 15.02
CA ILE A 225 4.12 -6.28 14.45
C ILE A 225 4.69 -5.37 15.53
N ASP A 226 5.85 -4.76 15.26
CA ASP A 226 6.55 -3.91 16.22
C ASP A 226 6.12 -2.45 16.11
N VAL A 227 5.84 -1.96 14.90
CA VAL A 227 5.51 -0.56 14.65
C VAL A 227 4.35 -0.40 13.66
N LEU A 228 3.34 0.38 14.04
CA LEU A 228 2.28 0.86 13.16
C LEU A 228 2.50 2.34 12.83
N VAL A 229 2.76 2.64 11.57
CA VAL A 229 2.88 4.01 11.06
C VAL A 229 1.59 4.42 10.39
N THR A 230 0.99 5.53 10.81
CA THR A 230 -0.26 6.04 10.21
C THR A 230 -0.26 7.56 10.03
N ASN A 231 -1.17 8.08 9.21
CA ASN A 231 -1.40 9.52 9.08
C ASN A 231 -2.09 10.11 10.33
N LEU A 232 -2.69 9.27 11.16
CA LEU A 232 -3.37 9.69 12.38
C LEU A 232 -2.38 10.05 13.50
N SER A 233 -2.87 10.80 14.48
CA SER A 233 -2.17 10.96 15.76
C SER A 233 -2.22 9.64 16.53
N ALA A 234 -1.17 9.31 17.30
CA ALA A 234 -1.13 8.08 18.10
C ALA A 234 -2.30 7.96 19.09
N LYS A 235 -2.85 9.09 19.57
CA LYS A 235 -4.02 9.15 20.48
C LYS A 235 -5.36 9.29 19.75
N HIS A 236 -5.40 9.04 18.45
CA HIS A 236 -6.62 9.18 17.67
C HIS A 236 -7.63 8.10 18.07
N LYS A 237 -8.92 8.46 18.18
CA LYS A 237 -9.97 7.55 18.67
C LYS A 237 -10.05 6.22 17.89
N LEU A 238 -9.79 6.25 16.58
CA LEU A 238 -9.76 5.03 15.74
C LEU A 238 -8.66 4.02 16.12
N LEU A 239 -7.66 4.45 16.88
CA LEU A 239 -6.55 3.62 17.34
C LEU A 239 -6.71 3.15 18.79
N SER A 240 -7.81 3.51 19.46
CA SER A 240 -8.01 3.18 20.88
C SER A 240 -7.92 1.67 21.18
N ASP A 241 -8.45 0.83 20.29
CA ASP A 241 -8.37 -0.63 20.44
C ASP A 241 -6.92 -1.16 20.29
N PHE A 242 -6.05 -0.40 19.62
CA PHE A 242 -4.65 -0.75 19.37
C PHE A 242 -3.72 -0.32 20.51
N GLU A 243 -4.11 0.66 21.34
CA GLU A 243 -3.29 1.19 22.44
C GLU A 243 -2.96 0.15 23.52
N SER A 244 -3.77 -0.90 23.63
CA SER A 244 -3.58 -2.01 24.58
C SER A 244 -2.48 -2.99 24.18
N LEU A 245 -1.96 -2.88 22.96
CA LEU A 245 -0.98 -3.80 22.40
C LEU A 245 0.46 -3.35 22.67
N THR A 246 1.41 -4.27 22.56
CA THR A 246 2.84 -4.02 22.81
C THR A 246 3.54 -3.27 21.67
N LEU A 247 2.83 -2.92 20.60
CA LEU A 247 3.39 -2.28 19.41
C LEU A 247 3.51 -0.74 19.56
N SER A 248 4.46 -0.15 18.86
CA SER A 248 4.63 1.31 18.81
C SER A 248 3.75 1.92 17.71
N ILE A 249 2.89 2.88 18.07
CA ILE A 249 2.06 3.61 17.10
C ILE A 249 2.69 4.99 16.89
N ILE A 250 3.08 5.29 15.64
CA ILE A 250 3.72 6.57 15.29
C ILE A 250 2.99 7.36 14.22
#